data_AF-A0A218Z530-F1
#
_entry.id   AF-A0A218Z530-F1
#
_cell.length_a   1.000
_cell.length_b   1.000
_cell.length_c   1.000
_cell.angle_alpha   90.00
_cell.angle_beta   90.00
_cell.angle_gamma   90.00
#
_symmetry.space_group_name_H-M   'P 1'
#
loop_
_entity.id
_entity.type
_entity.pdbx_description
1 polymer ?
#
loop_
_entity_poly.entity_id
_entity_poly.type
_entity_poly.pdbx_seq_one_letter_code
_entity_poly.pdbx_strand_id
1 'polypeptide(L)' 'MSGKGDSGSSNPYTPYTINSSGSNSQGNSYDNRTQPSGSAYHYSNTNGSYYYSNGNSSTYYNDGKGSSTYTAPNGNVYKK' A
#
# COMPACT_ATOMS: atom_id res chain seq x y z
N MET A 1 -11.07 13.16 22.29
CA MET A 1 -10.02 13.00 21.25
C MET A 1 -9.93 11.50 20.98
N SER A 2 -10.18 10.93 19.81
CA SER A 2 -10.30 11.44 18.46
C SER A 2 -11.20 10.48 17.68
N GLY A 3 -11.96 11.02 16.73
CA GLY A 3 -12.86 10.26 15.87
C GLY A 3 -12.11 9.19 15.09
N LYS A 4 -12.67 7.98 15.11
CA LYS A 4 -12.34 6.92 14.15
C LYS A 4 -12.76 7.42 12.77
N GLY A 5 -11.80 7.94 12.02
CA GLY A 5 -11.96 8.24 10.60
C GLY A 5 -12.00 6.93 9.83
N ASP A 6 -13.19 6.33 9.76
CA ASP A 6 -13.55 5.32 8.78
C ASP A 6 -13.65 6.03 7.41
N SER A 7 -12.51 6.45 6.88
CA SER A 7 -12.41 6.96 5.53
C SER A 7 -12.10 5.79 4.62
N GLY A 8 -13.12 4.97 4.37
CA GLY A 8 -13.19 4.06 3.24
C GLY A 8 -13.15 4.86 1.94
N SER A 9 -11.98 5.40 1.61
CA SER A 9 -11.72 6.01 0.31
C SER A 9 -11.50 4.88 -0.68
N SER A 10 -12.61 4.30 -1.14
CA SER A 10 -12.65 3.33 -2.24
C SER A 10 -12.29 4.07 -3.53
N ASN A 11 -10.99 4.19 -3.78
CA ASN A 11 -10.47 4.74 -5.03
C ASN A 11 -10.90 3.81 -6.18
N PRO A 12 -11.50 4.32 -7.28
CA PRO A 12 -12.26 3.52 -8.25
C PRO A 12 -11.42 2.64 -9.20
N TYR A 13 -10.09 2.54 -9.00
CA TYR A 13 -9.20 1.95 -10.00
C TYR A 13 -8.93 0.45 -9.83
N THR A 14 -9.26 -0.15 -8.68
CA THR A 14 -9.24 -1.60 -8.49
C THR A 14 -10.20 -1.94 -7.35
N PRO A 15 -11.12 -2.92 -7.48
CA PRO A 15 -11.88 -3.39 -6.34
C PRO A 15 -10.90 -3.95 -5.30
N TYR A 16 -10.89 -3.37 -4.11
CA TYR A 16 -10.20 -3.94 -2.96
C TYR A 16 -11.04 -3.75 -1.71
N THR A 17 -10.90 -4.68 -0.76
CA THR A 17 -11.52 -4.61 0.55
C THR A 17 -10.44 -4.42 1.58
N ILE A 18 -10.50 -3.34 2.38
CA ILE A 18 -9.59 -3.19 3.52
C ILE A 18 -10.07 -4.13 4.62
N ASN A 19 -9.23 -5.08 5.00
CA ASN A 19 -9.53 -6.04 6.07
C ASN A 19 -9.14 -5.48 7.44
N SER A 20 -8.05 -4.73 7.51
CA SER A 20 -7.50 -4.15 8.73
C SER A 20 -6.58 -2.99 8.37
N SER A 21 -6.54 -1.97 9.21
CA SER A 21 -5.59 -0.86 9.09
C SER A 21 -5.08 -0.42 10.46
N GLY A 22 -3.97 0.31 10.46
CA GLY A 22 -3.40 0.87 11.67
C GLY A 22 -2.39 1.97 11.36
N SER A 23 -1.96 2.64 12.43
CA SER A 23 -0.85 3.59 12.40
C SER A 23 0.08 3.31 13.58
N ASN A 24 1.37 3.52 13.38
CA ASN A 24 2.37 3.36 14.45
C ASN A 24 2.68 4.70 15.13
N SER A 25 3.43 4.66 16.23
CA SER A 25 3.79 5.87 17.01
C SER A 25 4.65 6.88 16.25
N GLN A 26 5.26 6.48 15.13
CA GLN A 26 6.04 7.34 14.24
C GLN A 26 5.16 8.04 13.19
N GLY A 27 3.85 7.79 13.19
CA GLY A 27 2.88 8.33 12.24
C GLY A 27 2.82 7.58 10.91
N ASN A 28 3.52 6.45 10.77
CA ASN A 28 3.39 5.62 9.57
C ASN A 28 2.06 4.87 9.62
N SER A 29 1.46 4.66 8.46
CA SER A 29 0.15 4.02 8.32
C SER A 29 0.27 2.76 7.48
N TYR A 30 -0.57 1.78 7.77
CA TYR A 30 -0.60 0.52 7.05
C TYR A 30 -2.00 -0.04 6.95
N ASP A 31 -2.22 -0.84 5.93
CA ASP A 31 -3.46 -1.57 5.76
C ASP A 31 -3.24 -2.90 5.06
N ASN A 32 -3.95 -3.91 5.55
CA ASN A 32 -4.12 -5.20 4.92
C ASN A 32 -5.42 -5.16 4.14
N ARG A 33 -5.36 -5.52 2.87
CA ARG A 33 -6.50 -5.48 1.95
C ARG A 33 -6.58 -6.77 1.13
N THR A 34 -7.73 -7.07 0.57
CA THR A 34 -7.91 -8.16 -0.39
C THR A 34 -8.27 -7.57 -1.74
N GLN A 35 -7.59 -8.04 -2.78
CA GLN A 35 -7.89 -7.76 -4.19
C GLN A 35 -8.41 -9.04 -4.85
N PRO A 36 -9.03 -8.97 -6.04
CA PRO A 36 -9.43 -10.17 -6.79
C PRO A 36 -8.30 -11.16 -7.03
N SER A 37 -7.05 -10.67 -7.11
CA SER A 37 -5.85 -11.48 -7.31
C SER A 37 -5.29 -12.10 -6.02
N GLY A 38 -5.77 -11.70 -4.83
CA GLY A 38 -5.30 -12.23 -3.55
C GLY A 38 -5.12 -11.16 -2.47
N SER A 39 -4.47 -11.57 -1.38
CA SER A 39 -4.12 -10.67 -0.25
C SER A 39 -3.11 -9.62 -0.68
N ALA A 40 -3.39 -8.38 -0.34
CA ALA A 40 -2.57 -7.23 -0.62
C ALA A 40 -2.31 -6.43 0.66
N TYR A 41 -1.27 -5.61 0.62
CA TYR A 41 -0.81 -4.83 1.75
C TYR A 41 -0.29 -3.49 1.25
N HIS A 42 -0.51 -2.45 2.04
CA HIS A 42 -0.02 -1.13 1.76
C HIS A 42 0.55 -0.51 3.04
N TYR A 43 1.67 0.19 2.88
CA TYR A 43 2.37 0.86 3.95
C TYR A 43 2.83 2.22 3.48
N SER A 44 2.58 3.25 4.27
CA SER A 44 2.99 4.63 3.99
C SER A 44 3.79 5.17 5.16
N ASN A 45 4.94 5.73 4.87
CA ASN A 45 5.77 6.41 5.85
C ASN A 45 5.46 7.91 5.86
N THR A 46 5.68 8.54 7.00
CA THR A 46 5.56 10.01 7.14
C THR A 46 6.54 10.80 6.28
N ASN A 47 7.65 10.17 5.87
CA ASN A 47 8.63 10.76 4.96
C ASN A 47 8.19 10.75 3.48
N GLY A 48 6.95 10.34 3.18
CA GLY A 48 6.39 10.30 1.82
C GLY A 48 6.69 9.02 1.05
N SER A 49 7.61 8.16 1.53
CA SER A 49 7.83 6.85 0.94
C SER A 49 6.65 5.91 1.22
N TYR A 50 6.34 5.04 0.26
CA TYR A 50 5.27 4.05 0.42
C TYR A 50 5.60 2.74 -0.28
N TYR A 51 4.91 1.70 0.16
CA TYR A 51 5.08 0.35 -0.32
C TYR A 51 3.71 -0.30 -0.56
N TYR A 52 3.57 -0.98 -1.69
CA TYR A 52 2.46 -1.84 -2.02
C TYR A 52 2.96 -3.26 -2.23
N SER A 53 2.28 -4.22 -1.63
CA SER A 53 2.28 -5.63 -2.02
C SER A 53 0.92 -5.95 -2.59
N ASN A 54 0.85 -6.34 -3.85
CA ASN A 54 -0.41 -6.62 -4.53
C ASN A 54 -0.77 -8.10 -4.42
N GLY A 55 -2.05 -8.43 -4.64
CA GLY A 55 -2.57 -9.79 -4.56
C GLY A 55 -1.88 -10.77 -5.53
N ASN A 56 -1.41 -10.27 -6.67
CA ASN A 56 -0.67 -11.04 -7.66
C ASN A 56 0.82 -11.23 -7.32
N SER A 57 1.23 -10.97 -6.08
CA SER A 57 2.63 -10.99 -5.63
C SER A 57 3.56 -9.93 -6.24
N SER A 58 3.05 -8.98 -7.04
CA SER A 58 3.85 -7.83 -7.46
C SER A 58 4.02 -6.84 -6.30
N THR A 59 5.14 -6.12 -6.30
CA THR A 59 5.40 -5.10 -5.28
C THR A 59 5.78 -3.78 -5.92
N TYR A 60 5.45 -2.69 -5.24
CA TYR A 60 5.83 -1.35 -5.66
C TYR A 60 6.34 -0.58 -4.46
N TYR A 61 7.53 0.00 -4.58
CA TYR A 61 8.14 0.85 -3.58
C TYR A 61 8.42 2.22 -4.17
N ASN A 62 8.06 3.28 -3.45
CA ASN A 62 8.41 4.65 -3.76
C ASN A 62 9.20 5.22 -2.59
N ASP A 63 10.32 5.88 -2.86
CA ASP A 63 11.20 6.41 -1.82
C ASP A 63 10.77 7.79 -1.29
N GLY A 64 9.72 8.39 -1.85
CA GLY A 64 9.24 9.74 -1.54
C GLY A 64 10.15 10.86 -2.06
N LYS A 65 11.22 10.52 -2.79
CA LYS A 65 12.28 11.43 -3.26
C LYS A 65 12.41 11.47 -4.78
N GLY A 66 11.58 10.71 -5.49
CA GLY A 66 11.49 10.69 -6.94
C GLY A 66 11.87 9.36 -7.58
N SER A 67 12.41 8.41 -6.80
CA SER A 67 12.72 7.07 -7.28
C SER A 67 11.61 6.09 -6.92
N SER A 68 11.39 5.12 -7.81
CA SER A 68 10.50 4.01 -7.47
C SER A 68 11.01 2.69 -8.03
N THR A 69 10.58 1.60 -7.41
CA THR A 69 10.93 0.23 -7.79
C THR A 69 9.66 -0.58 -7.87
N TYR A 70 9.35 -1.10 -9.04
CA TYR A 70 8.29 -2.06 -9.27
C TYR A 70 8.89 -3.45 -9.48
N THR A 71 8.49 -4.41 -8.67
CA THR A 71 8.83 -5.83 -8.87
C THR A 71 7.60 -6.54 -9.42
N ALA A 72 7.68 -7.02 -10.65
CA ALA A 72 6.63 -7.79 -11.27
C ALA A 72 6.50 -9.18 -10.62
N PRO A 73 5.35 -9.89 -10.79
CA PRO A 73 5.14 -11.22 -10.22
C PRO A 73 6.18 -12.27 -10.67
N ASN A 74 6.79 -12.07 -11.84
CA ASN A 74 7.84 -12.93 -12.38
C ASN A 74 9.24 -12.59 -11.83
N GLY A 75 9.34 -11.66 -10.88
CA GLY A 75 10.60 -11.23 -10.27
C GLY A 75 11.35 -10.13 -11.05
N ASN A 76 10.85 -9.71 -12.22
CA ASN A 76 11.47 -8.61 -12.95
C ASN A 76 11.35 -7.30 -12.18
N VAL A 77 12.47 -6.57 -12.07
CA VAL A 77 12.53 -5.29 -11.35
C VAL A 77 12.64 -4.15 -12.34
N TYR A 78 11.75 -3.17 -12.21
CA TYR A 78 11.71 -1.94 -12.99
C TYR A 78 11.93 -0.77 -12.04
N LYS A 79 12.87 0.11 -12.38
CA LYS A 79 13.19 1.28 -11.56
C LYS A 79 12.95 2.55 -12.37
N LYS A 80 12.46 3.58 -11.69
CA LYS A 80 12.34 4.94 -12.19
C LYS A 80 13.32 5.84 -11.46
#